data_AF-A0A371PC17-F1
#
_entry.id   AF-A0A371PC17-F1
#
_cell.length_a   1.000
_cell.length_b   1.000
_cell.length_c   1.000
_cell.angle_alpha   90.00
_cell.angle_beta   90.00
_cell.angle_gamma   90.00
#
_symmetry.space_group_name_H-M   'P 1'
#
loop_
_entity.id
_entity.type
_entity.pdbx_description
1 polymer ?
#
loop_
_entity_poly.entity_id
_entity_poly.type
_entity_poly.pdbx_seq_one_letter_code
_entity_poly.pdbx_strand_id
1 'polypeptide(L)'
;MEHACPSGTTSYPAAKRAFNCLSTYHDNGNRGHSVGLRQGRTGSSAFGYLHALQDHGLDEQSIGTVIVNNAAGVSQGNSCFLYGLRYEVNDVGILAVEVIEDRKPSSASPDNYKLGVVTAYCKGYDQCPPGVNESLP
;
A
#
# COMPACT_ATOMS: atom_id res chain seq x y z
N MET A 1 8.66 8.82 5.36
CA MET A 1 9.82 8.35 4.56
C MET A 1 9.72 6.84 4.43
N GLU A 2 10.37 6.27 3.41
CA GLU A 2 10.55 4.83 3.28
C GLU A 2 11.53 4.30 4.34
N HIS A 3 11.28 3.10 4.84
CA HIS A 3 12.07 2.41 5.85
C HIS A 3 12.37 0.97 5.42
N ALA A 4 13.47 0.44 5.95
CA ALA A 4 13.89 -0.93 5.70
C ALA A 4 12.87 -1.94 6.21
N CYS A 5 12.67 -3.01 5.42
CA CYS A 5 11.82 -4.13 5.81
C CYS A 5 12.29 -4.79 7.12
N PRO A 6 11.36 -5.21 8.00
CA PRO A 6 11.72 -5.89 9.23
C PRO A 6 12.54 -7.16 8.98
N SER A 7 13.42 -7.50 9.92
CA SER A 7 14.22 -8.72 9.81
C SER A 7 13.34 -9.96 9.64
N GLY A 8 13.74 -10.86 8.73
CA GLY A 8 12.99 -12.07 8.43
C GLY A 8 11.80 -11.87 7.49
N THR A 9 11.65 -10.71 6.85
CA THR A 9 10.51 -10.44 5.94
C THR A 9 10.87 -10.37 4.46
N THR A 10 12.14 -10.51 4.08
CA THR A 10 12.63 -10.27 2.71
C THR A 10 13.10 -11.53 1.96
N SER A 11 13.16 -12.69 2.61
CA SER A 11 13.82 -13.89 2.09
C SER A 11 12.96 -15.15 2.16
N TYR A 12 11.65 -15.04 1.91
CA TYR A 12 10.77 -16.19 1.95
C TYR A 12 11.05 -17.22 0.84
N PRO A 13 10.88 -18.53 1.14
CA PRO A 13 11.03 -19.59 0.15
C PRO A 13 9.95 -19.50 -0.94
N ALA A 14 10.18 -20.16 -2.07
CA ALA A 14 9.48 -19.94 -3.34
C ALA A 14 7.95 -19.78 -3.25
N ALA A 15 7.25 -20.66 -2.53
CA ALA A 15 5.78 -20.61 -2.41
C ALA A 15 5.26 -19.35 -1.69
N LYS A 16 6.12 -18.63 -0.95
CA LYS A 16 5.78 -17.46 -0.14
C LYS A 16 6.55 -16.20 -0.56
N ARG A 17 7.35 -16.25 -1.63
CA ARG A 17 8.19 -15.12 -2.09
C ARG A 17 7.40 -13.85 -2.42
N ALA A 18 6.15 -13.99 -2.85
CA ALA A 18 5.22 -12.86 -3.07
C ALA A 18 4.99 -12.04 -1.78
N PHE A 19 5.10 -12.66 -0.61
CA PHE A 19 4.91 -11.96 0.66
C PHE A 19 6.18 -11.29 1.17
N ASN A 20 7.27 -11.35 0.41
CA ASN A 20 8.45 -10.58 0.76
C ASN A 20 8.06 -9.11 0.87
N CYS A 21 8.44 -8.51 1.99
CA CYS A 21 8.42 -7.08 2.14
C CYS A 21 9.35 -6.46 1.10
N LEU A 22 8.83 -5.45 0.41
CA LEU A 22 9.59 -4.62 -0.53
C LEU A 22 10.12 -3.38 0.20
N SER A 23 9.21 -2.69 0.88
CA SER A 23 9.48 -1.51 1.66
C SER A 23 8.49 -1.39 2.81
N THR A 24 8.79 -0.48 3.74
CA THR A 24 7.85 -0.07 4.78
C THR A 24 7.74 1.44 4.84
N TYR A 25 6.54 1.93 5.11
CA TYR A 25 6.25 3.34 5.33
C TYR A 25 5.61 3.50 6.70
N HIS A 26 5.81 4.64 7.34
CA HIS A 26 5.19 4.93 8.63
C HIS A 26 4.18 6.06 8.43
N ASP A 27 2.96 5.87 8.93
CA ASP A 27 2.04 7.00 9.05
C ASP A 27 2.55 8.02 10.09
N ASN A 28 2.03 9.24 10.04
CA ASN A 28 2.45 10.40 10.84
C ASN A 28 3.94 10.73 10.71
N GLY A 29 4.48 10.74 9.49
CA GLY A 29 5.85 11.21 9.23
C GLY A 29 6.93 10.49 10.04
N ASN A 30 6.85 9.16 10.17
CA ASN A 30 7.80 8.26 10.88
C ASN A 30 7.51 7.93 12.35
N ARG A 31 6.44 8.47 12.96
CA ARG A 31 6.12 8.20 14.38
C ARG A 31 4.95 7.25 14.61
N GLY A 32 4.26 6.86 13.53
CA GLY A 32 3.04 6.08 13.60
C GLY A 32 3.24 4.61 13.28
N HIS A 33 2.16 4.00 12.81
CA HIS A 33 2.07 2.59 12.47
C HIS A 33 2.88 2.27 11.19
N SER A 34 3.65 1.18 11.24
CA SER A 34 4.43 0.68 10.10
C SER A 34 3.53 -0.07 9.11
N VAL A 35 3.36 0.51 7.92
CA VAL A 35 2.63 -0.03 6.80
C VAL A 35 3.61 -0.71 5.84
N GLY A 36 3.48 -2.02 5.68
CA GLY A 36 4.35 -2.80 4.79
C GLY A 36 3.82 -2.86 3.37
N LEU A 37 4.70 -2.67 2.39
CA LEU A 37 4.42 -2.93 1.00
C LEU A 37 4.97 -4.31 0.61
N ARG A 38 4.14 -5.13 0.00
CA ARG A 38 4.46 -6.50 -0.43
C ARG A 38 3.92 -6.72 -1.84
N GLN A 39 4.57 -7.59 -2.63
CA GLN A 39 4.15 -7.89 -4.00
C GLN A 39 3.27 -9.15 -4.05
N GLY A 40 1.96 -8.99 -3.95
CA GLY A 40 1.03 -10.10 -4.10
C GLY A 40 1.06 -10.78 -5.47
N ARG A 41 0.59 -12.03 -5.53
CA ARG A 41 0.16 -12.67 -6.77
C ARG A 41 -1.33 -12.97 -6.66
N THR A 42 -2.05 -12.81 -7.77
CA THR A 42 -3.46 -13.21 -7.91
C THR A 42 -3.66 -14.70 -7.60
N GLY A 43 -4.74 -15.05 -6.88
CA GLY A 43 -5.13 -16.43 -6.60
C GLY A 43 -5.82 -16.66 -5.24
N SER A 44 -5.73 -17.88 -4.73
CA SER A 44 -6.39 -18.38 -3.50
C SER A 44 -5.65 -18.04 -2.20
N SER A 45 -4.96 -16.90 -2.14
CA SER A 45 -4.29 -16.42 -0.93
C SER A 45 -5.17 -15.44 -0.15
N ALA A 46 -4.84 -15.22 1.14
CA ALA A 46 -5.51 -14.27 2.06
C ALA A 46 -5.40 -12.78 1.65
N PHE A 47 -5.25 -12.53 0.35
CA PHE A 47 -4.72 -11.32 -0.28
C PHE A 47 -5.61 -10.87 -1.45
N GLY A 48 -6.57 -11.68 -1.93
CA GLY A 48 -7.39 -11.32 -3.09
C GLY A 48 -6.56 -10.85 -4.31
N TYR A 49 -7.10 -9.89 -5.07
CA TYR A 49 -6.46 -9.19 -6.18
C TYR A 49 -5.47 -8.11 -5.68
N LEU A 50 -4.43 -8.52 -4.94
CA LEU A 50 -3.36 -7.63 -4.48
C LEU A 50 -2.61 -6.96 -5.63
N HIS A 51 -3.01 -5.77 -6.01
CA HIS A 51 -2.34 -5.02 -7.06
C HIS A 51 -2.28 -3.54 -6.68
N ALA A 52 -1.79 -3.25 -5.47
CA ALA A 52 -1.46 -1.88 -5.11
C ALA A 52 -0.44 -1.27 -6.10
N LEU A 53 0.52 -2.08 -6.58
CA LEU A 53 1.54 -1.67 -7.56
C LEU A 53 1.17 -1.95 -9.02
N GLN A 54 0.09 -2.69 -9.29
CA GLN A 54 -0.10 -3.32 -10.61
C GLN A 54 -1.45 -3.04 -11.29
N ASP A 55 -2.52 -2.68 -10.57
CA ASP A 55 -3.87 -2.65 -11.18
C ASP A 55 -4.31 -1.26 -11.58
N HIS A 56 -3.90 -0.25 -10.82
CA HIS A 56 -4.45 1.10 -10.97
C HIS A 56 -3.43 2.14 -11.41
N GLY A 57 -2.22 1.73 -11.82
CA GLY A 57 -1.21 2.65 -12.38
C GLY A 57 -0.49 3.53 -11.36
N LEU A 58 -0.50 3.16 -10.08
CA LEU A 58 0.27 3.82 -9.02
C LEU A 58 1.60 3.10 -8.78
N ASP A 59 2.67 3.87 -8.60
CA ASP A 59 3.96 3.33 -8.20
C ASP A 59 4.14 3.26 -6.67
N GLU A 60 5.21 2.57 -6.26
CA GLU A 60 5.56 2.36 -4.86
C GLU A 60 5.77 3.68 -4.11
N GLN A 61 6.45 4.63 -4.74
CA GLN A 61 6.73 5.94 -4.16
C GLN A 61 5.43 6.70 -3.88
N SER A 62 4.50 6.66 -4.82
CA SER A 62 3.18 7.30 -4.75
C SER A 62 2.34 6.74 -3.60
N ILE A 63 2.31 5.41 -3.47
CA ILE A 63 1.65 4.73 -2.33
C ILE A 63 2.28 5.17 -1.01
N GLY A 64 3.62 5.21 -0.97
CA GLY A 64 4.38 5.68 0.18
C GLY A 64 4.03 7.11 0.56
N THR A 65 3.97 8.03 -0.41
CA THR A 65 3.59 9.44 -0.22
C THR A 65 2.21 9.57 0.42
N VAL A 66 1.22 8.80 -0.04
CA VAL A 66 -0.13 8.83 0.56
C VAL A 66 -0.08 8.41 2.02
N ILE A 67 0.63 7.33 2.35
CA ILE A 67 0.74 6.82 3.73
C ILE A 67 1.39 7.85 4.65
N VAL A 68 2.53 8.42 4.25
CA VAL A 68 3.33 9.30 5.13
C VAL A 68 2.65 10.64 5.40
N ASN A 69 1.79 11.11 4.49
CA ASN A 69 1.03 12.34 4.62
C ASN A 69 -0.24 12.20 5.48
N ASN A 70 -0.55 11.00 5.94
CA ASN A 70 -1.69 10.75 6.81
C ASN A 70 -1.24 10.58 8.27
N ALA A 71 -2.00 11.14 9.21
CA ALA A 71 -1.71 10.99 10.65
C ALA A 71 -1.97 9.57 11.17
N ALA A 72 -2.95 8.88 10.59
CA ALA A 72 -3.26 7.48 10.84
C ALA A 72 -4.19 6.96 9.73
N GLY A 73 -4.18 5.65 9.50
CA GLY A 73 -5.18 5.00 8.66
C GLY A 73 -6.57 5.03 9.31
N VAL A 74 -7.61 5.29 8.52
CA VAL A 74 -9.01 5.32 8.96
C VAL A 74 -9.60 3.93 8.86
N SER A 75 -10.05 3.37 9.98
CA SER A 75 -10.66 2.03 10.03
C SER A 75 -11.85 1.92 9.07
N GLN A 76 -11.82 0.89 8.22
CA GLN A 76 -12.92 0.51 7.31
C GLN A 76 -13.67 -0.75 7.81
N GLY A 77 -13.31 -1.28 8.98
CA GLY A 77 -13.78 -2.58 9.48
C GLY A 77 -12.94 -3.75 8.97
N ASN A 78 -13.14 -4.95 9.54
CA ASN A 78 -12.44 -6.19 9.17
C ASN A 78 -10.91 -6.09 9.12
N SER A 79 -10.31 -5.28 10.00
CA SER A 79 -8.87 -5.00 10.03
C SER A 79 -8.32 -4.23 8.83
N CYS A 80 -9.18 -3.67 7.96
CA CYS A 80 -8.79 -2.79 6.86
C CYS A 80 -8.73 -1.32 7.31
N PHE A 81 -7.74 -0.59 6.79
CA PHE A 81 -7.48 0.81 7.11
C PHE A 81 -7.20 1.59 5.83
N LEU A 82 -7.86 2.73 5.68
CA LEU A 82 -7.78 3.61 4.53
C LEU A 82 -6.84 4.78 4.81
N TYR A 83 -5.88 5.00 3.92
CA TYR A 83 -5.09 6.22 3.81
C TYR A 83 -5.55 6.98 2.57
N GLY A 84 -5.71 8.30 2.67
CA GLY A 84 -6.22 9.10 1.57
C GLY A 84 -5.46 10.41 1.41
N LEU A 85 -5.16 10.79 0.18
CA LEU A 85 -4.55 12.07 -0.14
C LEU A 85 -5.32 12.72 -1.30
N ARG A 86 -5.61 14.01 -1.18
CA ARG A 86 -6.19 14.82 -2.25
C ARG A 86 -5.20 15.88 -2.67
N TYR A 87 -4.95 15.97 -3.97
CA TYR A 87 -4.00 16.92 -4.53
C TYR A 87 -4.38 17.26 -5.97
N GLU A 88 -3.79 18.33 -6.50
CA GLU A 88 -3.97 18.76 -7.87
C GLU A 88 -3.04 17.97 -8.79
N VAL A 89 -3.62 17.40 -9.85
CA VAL A 89 -2.91 16.73 -10.92
C VAL A 89 -3.06 17.60 -12.16
N ASN A 90 -1.94 17.95 -12.79
CA ASN A 90 -1.93 18.79 -14.00
C ASN A 90 -2.88 18.21 -15.06
N ASP A 91 -3.66 19.07 -15.71
CA ASP A 91 -4.61 18.72 -16.78
C ASP A 91 -5.74 17.74 -16.38
N VAL A 92 -5.83 17.34 -15.11
CA VAL A 92 -6.87 16.47 -14.56
C VAL A 92 -7.71 17.19 -13.49
N GLY A 93 -7.07 18.06 -12.70
CA GLY A 93 -7.68 18.76 -11.56
C GLY A 93 -7.46 18.04 -10.23
N ILE A 94 -8.35 18.27 -9.26
CA ILE A 94 -8.20 17.68 -7.91
C ILE A 94 -8.56 16.19 -7.95
N LEU A 95 -7.59 15.35 -7.61
CA LEU A 95 -7.74 13.90 -7.54
C LEU A 95 -7.63 13.40 -6.10
N ALA A 96 -8.34 12.32 -5.78
CA ALA A 96 -8.17 11.60 -4.52
C ALA A 96 -7.49 10.25 -4.79
N VAL A 97 -6.34 10.02 -4.17
CA VAL A 97 -5.68 8.72 -4.15
C VAL A 97 -5.94 8.05 -2.80
N GLU A 98 -6.36 6.80 -2.86
CA GLU A 98 -6.75 5.99 -1.71
C GLU A 98 -5.85 4.73 -1.67
N VAL A 99 -5.26 4.45 -0.50
CA VAL A 99 -4.44 3.27 -0.22
C VAL A 99 -5.11 2.50 0.91
N ILE A 100 -5.37 1.21 0.72
CA ILE A 100 -5.94 0.35 1.75
C ILE A 100 -4.87 -0.60 2.27
N GLU A 101 -4.71 -0.64 3.58
CA GLU A 101 -3.90 -1.61 4.30
C GLU A 101 -4.82 -2.63 4.98
N ASP A 102 -4.47 -3.91 4.93
CA ASP A 102 -5.04 -4.93 5.80
C ASP A 102 -4.06 -5.28 6.93
N ARG A 103 -4.56 -5.16 8.16
CA ARG A 103 -3.82 -5.41 9.40
C ARG A 103 -4.12 -6.78 10.01
N LYS A 104 -4.87 -7.63 9.31
CA LYS A 104 -5.15 -9.00 9.75
C LYS A 104 -3.87 -9.85 9.67
N PRO A 105 -3.60 -10.69 10.68
CA PRO A 105 -2.57 -11.71 10.57
C PRO A 105 -2.89 -12.67 9.42
N SER A 106 -1.88 -13.05 8.67
CA SER A 106 -2.02 -13.95 7.53
C SER A 106 -1.20 -15.20 7.76
N SER A 107 -1.75 -16.38 7.51
CA SER A 107 -0.94 -17.61 7.45
C SER A 107 -0.10 -17.70 6.17
N ALA A 108 -0.38 -16.83 5.20
CA ALA A 108 0.34 -16.76 3.95
C ALA A 108 1.70 -16.04 4.11
N SER A 109 1.78 -14.99 4.94
CA SER A 109 3.07 -14.49 5.43
C SER A 109 3.50 -15.32 6.65
N PRO A 110 4.70 -15.92 6.68
CA PRO A 110 5.16 -16.72 7.82
C PRO A 110 5.68 -15.86 8.98
N ASP A 111 5.53 -14.53 8.89
CA ASP A 111 5.92 -13.58 9.92
C ASP A 111 4.73 -13.20 10.82
N ASN A 112 5.02 -12.62 11.98
CA ASN A 112 4.00 -12.04 12.86
C ASN A 112 3.56 -10.64 12.37
N TYR A 113 3.92 -10.24 11.16
CA TYR A 113 3.61 -8.92 10.64
C TYR A 113 2.29 -8.93 9.89
N LYS A 114 1.67 -7.76 9.80
CA LYS A 114 0.42 -7.50 9.10
C LYS A 114 0.55 -7.82 7.61
N LEU A 115 -0.60 -8.07 6.97
CA LEU A 115 -0.71 -8.31 5.54
C LEU A 115 -0.08 -7.18 4.71
N GLY A 116 -0.30 -5.93 5.14
CA GLY A 116 0.27 -4.73 4.53
C GLY A 116 -0.70 -4.07 3.55
N VAL A 117 -0.18 -3.26 2.63
CA VAL A 117 -1.00 -2.59 1.60
C VAL A 117 -1.66 -3.63 0.70
N VAL A 118 -2.99 -3.56 0.60
CA VAL A 118 -3.80 -4.45 -0.23
C VAL A 118 -4.21 -3.91 -1.60
N THR A 119 -4.47 -2.61 -1.68
CA THR A 119 -4.74 -1.95 -2.95
C THR A 119 -4.45 -0.45 -2.82
N ALA A 120 -4.24 0.19 -3.95
CA ALA A 120 -4.10 1.63 -4.07
C ALA A 120 -4.74 2.06 -5.40
N TYR A 121 -5.56 3.12 -5.40
CA TYR A 121 -6.27 3.55 -6.59
C TYR A 121 -6.61 5.04 -6.56
N CYS A 122 -6.93 5.58 -7.74
CA CYS A 122 -7.48 6.92 -7.90
C CYS A 122 -9.01 6.85 -7.86
N LYS A 123 -9.63 7.56 -6.92
CA LYS A 123 -11.07 7.49 -6.70
C LYS A 123 -11.84 7.94 -7.95
N GLY A 124 -12.72 7.08 -8.45
CA GLY A 124 -13.54 7.34 -9.63
C GLY A 124 -12.86 6.97 -10.96
N TYR A 125 -11.72 6.29 -10.92
CA TYR A 125 -10.99 5.85 -12.11
C TYR A 125 -10.65 4.36 -12.01
N ASP A 126 -10.80 3.64 -13.13
CA ASP A 126 -10.35 2.25 -13.23
C ASP A 126 -8.82 2.14 -13.26
N GLN A 127 -8.16 3.09 -13.94
CA GLN A 127 -6.72 3.34 -13.89
C GLN A 127 -6.46 4.81 -13.61
N CYS A 128 -5.47 5.09 -12.75
CA CYS A 128 -5.04 6.44 -12.46
C CYS A 128 -4.66 7.18 -13.75
N PRO A 129 -5.13 8.42 -13.92
CA PRO A 129 -4.79 9.20 -15.11
C PRO A 129 -3.29 9.47 -15.20
N PRO A 130 -2.76 9.80 -16.40
CA PRO A 130 -1.37 10.22 -16.55
C PRO A 130 -1.04 11.42 -15.65
N GLY A 131 0.21 11.51 -15.19
CA GLY A 131 0.67 12.62 -14.36
C GLY A 131 0.48 12.43 -12.85
N VAL A 132 -0.25 11.39 -12.43
CA VAL A 132 -0.57 11.13 -11.00
C VAL A 132 0.69 10.84 -10.18
N ASN A 133 1.57 9.96 -10.67
CA ASN A 133 2.78 9.57 -9.94
C ASN A 133 3.80 10.73 -9.87
N GLU A 134 3.80 11.62 -10.86
CA GLU A 134 4.68 12.78 -10.92
C GLU A 134 4.17 13.98 -10.12
N SER A 135 2.86 14.04 -9.85
CA SER A 135 2.21 15.19 -9.19
C SER A 135 2.03 15.01 -7.68
N LEU A 136 2.37 13.84 -7.13
CA LEU A 136 2.30 13.60 -5.69
C LEU A 136 3.39 14.38 -4.95
N PRO A 137 3.03 15.15 -3.90
CA PRO A 137 3.94 16.06 -3.20
C PRO A 137 4.94 15.36 -2.26
#